data_AF-A0A1Y2F6T1-F1
#
_entry.id   AF-A0A1Y2F6T1-F1
#
_cell.length_a   1.000
_cell.length_b   1.000
_cell.length_c   1.000
_cell.angle_alpha   90.00
_cell.angle_beta   90.00
_cell.angle_gamma   90.00
#
_symmetry.space_group_name_H-M   'P 1'
#
loop_
_entity.id
_entity.type
_entity.pdbx_description
1 polymer ?
#
loop_
_entity_poly.entity_id
_entity_poly.type
_entity_poly.pdbx_seq_one_letter_code
_entity_poly.pdbx_strand_id
1 'polypeptide(L)'
;PDIDLQGNSLRQIVKVSIPGEQLRFHFSNIYGKEELELKSVHVAKSAGQGTGSIIMETDTEITFNGQYNVSIPAYADIVSDIIPFSLSALDEVAITIQYGKIPFDFTGHTSSRTYSFVELGNTVSKETFSSAHKFLHWFTIAAIDVVDNEKKTEAILCYGDSITDGRGSTNDKQNRWPDVLSERLQSHPATRHLAILNQAIGGSSLYGQNNPVWPTGLGRYQKDVAEQVNVKYMIVLYGVNDILYSQRAAPVLIEGLQELIKRNRERGIITYGSPILPFKTNDDWTEEKNKIKETVNQWILNTPANEGGFDAIIDFASVVADPNDAMVLKAELSDGDGLHPNYLGYAAMGNSIDLELF
;
A
#
# COMPACT_ATOMS: atom_id res chain seq x y z
N PRO A 1 20.62 -2.30 -0.11
CA PRO A 1 21.02 -2.52 1.30
C PRO A 1 22.55 -2.47 1.38
N ASP A 2 23.11 -2.24 2.57
CA ASP A 2 24.56 -2.27 2.83
C ASP A 2 25.12 -3.71 2.87
N ILE A 3 24.29 -4.67 3.28
CA ILE A 3 24.53 -6.10 3.11
C ILE A 3 23.81 -6.60 1.85
N ASP A 4 24.53 -7.37 1.02
CA ASP A 4 23.95 -8.09 -0.12
C ASP A 4 22.90 -9.10 0.38
N LEU A 5 21.73 -9.14 -0.27
CA LEU A 5 20.70 -10.11 0.12
C LEU A 5 21.06 -11.53 -0.33
N GLN A 6 21.87 -11.70 -1.39
CA GLN A 6 22.26 -13.01 -1.87
C GLN A 6 23.01 -13.80 -0.79
N GLY A 7 22.45 -14.95 -0.40
CA GLY A 7 23.02 -15.82 0.64
C GLY A 7 22.77 -15.34 2.07
N ASN A 8 21.95 -14.30 2.29
CA ASN A 8 21.65 -13.73 3.60
C ASN A 8 20.14 -13.68 3.87
N SER A 9 19.78 -13.46 5.13
CA SER A 9 18.38 -13.40 5.57
C SER A 9 17.89 -11.96 5.67
N LEU A 10 16.69 -11.70 5.16
CA LEU A 10 15.98 -10.44 5.28
C LEU A 10 14.70 -10.65 6.10
N ARG A 11 14.55 -9.91 7.19
CA ARG A 11 13.31 -9.85 7.99
C ARG A 11 12.55 -8.57 7.69
N GLN A 12 11.29 -8.70 7.31
CA GLN A 12 10.42 -7.61 6.88
C GLN A 12 9.17 -7.60 7.74
N ILE A 13 8.80 -6.44 8.28
CA ILE A 13 7.62 -6.31 9.14
C ILE A 13 6.44 -5.75 8.35
N VAL A 14 5.27 -6.37 8.46
CA VAL A 14 4.01 -5.97 7.80
C VAL A 14 2.88 -6.02 8.82
N LYS A 15 1.95 -5.05 8.79
CA LYS A 15 0.73 -5.05 9.61
C LYS A 15 -0.42 -5.65 8.81
N VAL A 16 -1.14 -6.62 9.37
CA VAL A 16 -2.39 -7.14 8.79
C VAL A 16 -3.58 -6.32 9.27
N SER A 17 -4.70 -6.32 8.53
CA SER A 17 -5.90 -5.54 8.88
C SER A 17 -7.00 -6.36 9.56
N ILE A 18 -7.10 -7.65 9.24
CA ILE A 18 -8.14 -8.57 9.72
C ILE A 18 -7.55 -9.80 10.44
N PRO A 19 -8.30 -10.45 11.34
CA PRO A 19 -7.87 -11.67 12.01
C PRO A 19 -8.06 -12.90 11.12
N GLY A 20 -7.39 -14.00 11.46
CA GLY A 20 -7.62 -15.31 10.82
C GLY A 20 -6.69 -16.41 11.32
N GLU A 21 -6.93 -17.64 10.90
CA GLU A 21 -6.23 -18.83 11.41
C GLU A 21 -5.39 -19.55 10.34
N GLN A 22 -5.52 -19.11 9.09
CA GLN A 22 -4.84 -19.70 7.94
C GLN A 22 -4.36 -18.60 7.02
N LEU A 23 -3.09 -18.67 6.62
CA LEU A 23 -2.46 -17.67 5.78
C LEU A 23 -1.91 -18.29 4.52
N ARG A 24 -1.86 -17.48 3.47
CA ARG A 24 -1.15 -17.78 2.23
C ARG A 24 -0.38 -16.54 1.79
N PHE A 25 0.84 -16.72 1.32
CA PHE A 25 1.75 -15.63 1.00
C PHE A 25 2.02 -15.60 -0.50
N HIS A 26 2.15 -14.39 -1.04
CA HIS A 26 2.50 -14.16 -2.43
C HIS A 26 3.86 -13.50 -2.49
N PHE A 27 4.71 -14.00 -3.39
CA PHE A 27 6.05 -13.49 -3.63
C PHE A 27 6.21 -13.17 -5.11
N SER A 28 6.84 -12.05 -5.42
CA SER A 28 6.92 -11.51 -6.77
C SER A 28 8.36 -11.29 -7.22
N ASN A 29 8.63 -11.71 -8.44
CA ASN A 29 9.81 -11.39 -9.23
C ASN A 29 9.42 -10.70 -10.55
N ILE A 30 8.28 -10.00 -10.58
CA ILE A 30 7.68 -9.47 -11.81
C ILE A 30 8.56 -8.45 -12.54
N TYR A 31 9.47 -7.77 -11.85
CA TYR A 31 10.45 -6.86 -12.46
C TYR A 31 11.85 -7.45 -12.60
N GLY A 32 12.10 -8.62 -12.03
CA GLY A 32 13.38 -9.31 -12.15
C GLY A 32 13.53 -9.97 -13.51
N LYS A 33 14.68 -9.71 -14.15
CA LYS A 33 15.03 -10.28 -15.47
C LYS A 33 15.72 -11.65 -15.38
N GLU A 34 15.92 -12.14 -14.15
CA GLU A 34 16.58 -13.40 -13.84
C GLU A 34 15.79 -14.15 -12.76
N GLU A 35 16.10 -15.42 -12.58
CA GLU A 35 15.55 -16.23 -11.49
C GLU A 35 15.91 -15.66 -10.11
N LEU A 36 14.92 -15.64 -9.22
CA LEU A 36 15.01 -15.33 -7.80
C LEU A 36 14.83 -16.62 -6.98
N GLU A 37 15.74 -16.92 -6.07
CA GLU A 37 15.68 -18.11 -5.23
C GLU A 37 15.38 -17.75 -3.77
N LEU A 38 14.31 -18.33 -3.22
CA LEU A 38 13.98 -18.28 -1.80
C LEU A 38 14.39 -19.63 -1.19
N LYS A 39 15.46 -19.64 -0.38
CA LYS A 39 16.03 -20.85 0.21
C LYS A 39 15.24 -21.36 1.41
N SER A 40 14.63 -20.44 2.16
CA SER A 40 13.76 -20.73 3.31
C SER A 40 12.98 -19.45 3.63
N VAL A 41 11.71 -19.60 3.99
CA VAL A 41 10.82 -18.48 4.31
C VAL A 41 10.04 -18.82 5.57
N HIS A 42 10.02 -17.89 6.52
CA HIS A 42 9.33 -18.05 7.80
C HIS A 42 8.43 -16.84 8.05
N VAL A 43 7.35 -17.06 8.80
CA VAL A 43 6.52 -16.01 9.38
C VAL A 43 6.44 -16.19 10.89
N ALA A 44 6.48 -15.09 11.62
CA ALA A 44 6.23 -15.05 13.06
C ALA A 44 5.52 -13.74 13.40
N LYS A 45 4.88 -13.65 14.58
CA LYS A 45 4.42 -12.36 15.10
C LYS A 45 5.63 -11.52 15.50
N SER A 46 5.58 -10.23 15.20
CA SER A 46 6.56 -9.27 15.71
C SER A 46 6.47 -9.19 17.23
N ALA A 47 7.61 -9.21 17.93
CA ALA A 47 7.67 -9.05 19.39
C ALA A 47 7.70 -7.57 19.84
N GLY A 48 7.75 -6.63 18.89
CA GLY A 48 7.72 -5.21 19.20
C GLY A 48 7.82 -4.33 17.96
N GLN A 49 7.03 -3.27 17.96
CA GLN A 49 7.00 -2.29 16.88
C GLN A 49 8.40 -1.71 16.61
N GLY A 50 8.82 -1.73 15.34
CA GLY A 50 10.11 -1.21 14.90
C GLY A 50 11.34 -2.03 15.34
N THR A 51 11.12 -3.22 15.90
CA THR A 51 12.19 -4.16 16.25
C THR A 51 12.33 -5.26 15.20
N GLY A 52 13.53 -5.86 15.12
CA GLY A 52 13.76 -7.08 14.34
C GLY A 52 13.42 -8.35 15.13
N SER A 53 12.66 -8.24 16.23
CA SER A 53 12.38 -9.33 17.17
C SER A 53 11.06 -10.02 16.86
N ILE A 54 11.00 -11.33 17.07
CA ILE A 54 9.81 -12.15 16.87
C ILE A 54 9.38 -12.86 18.15
N ILE A 55 8.11 -13.21 18.25
CA ILE A 55 7.59 -14.12 19.27
C ILE A 55 7.94 -15.54 18.80
N MET A 56 8.96 -16.15 19.41
CA MET A 56 9.56 -17.41 18.96
C MET A 56 8.55 -18.56 18.82
N GLU A 57 7.56 -18.62 19.72
CA GLU A 57 6.53 -19.68 19.71
C GLU A 57 5.60 -19.61 18.50
N THR A 58 5.63 -18.50 17.75
CA THR A 58 4.84 -18.31 16.53
C THR A 58 5.65 -18.54 15.25
N ASP A 59 6.96 -18.79 15.33
CA ASP A 59 7.79 -19.02 14.14
C ASP A 59 7.30 -20.24 13.37
N THR A 60 6.88 -20.00 12.12
CA THR A 60 6.25 -21.00 11.27
C THR A 60 6.87 -20.94 9.87
N GLU A 61 7.33 -22.08 9.38
CA GLU A 61 7.87 -22.22 8.03
C GLU A 61 6.77 -22.06 6.96
N ILE A 62 7.08 -21.35 5.89
CA ILE A 62 6.22 -21.20 4.70
C ILE A 62 6.75 -22.14 3.61
N THR A 63 5.87 -23.00 3.09
CA THR A 63 6.21 -23.98 2.05
C THR A 63 5.59 -23.65 0.70
N PHE A 64 6.14 -24.26 -0.35
CA PHE A 64 5.71 -24.16 -1.75
C PHE A 64 5.53 -25.56 -2.31
N ASN A 65 4.29 -26.02 -2.47
CA ASN A 65 3.98 -27.40 -2.85
C ASN A 65 4.70 -28.43 -1.96
N GLY A 66 4.70 -28.18 -0.65
CA GLY A 66 5.35 -28.99 0.39
C GLY A 66 6.88 -28.86 0.46
N GLN A 67 7.50 -27.98 -0.31
CA GLN A 67 8.95 -27.72 -0.25
C GLN A 67 9.25 -26.43 0.53
N TYR A 68 10.34 -26.42 1.30
CA TYR A 68 10.78 -25.24 2.06
C TYR A 68 11.50 -24.17 1.22
N ASN A 69 11.78 -24.47 -0.04
CA ASN A 69 12.48 -23.57 -0.96
C ASN A 69 11.75 -23.49 -2.31
N VAL A 70 12.01 -22.41 -3.05
CA VAL A 70 11.45 -22.21 -4.38
C VAL A 70 12.33 -21.29 -5.24
N SER A 71 12.35 -21.54 -6.55
CA SER A 71 12.87 -20.63 -7.57
C SER A 71 11.71 -19.97 -8.30
N ILE A 72 11.74 -18.64 -8.37
CA ILE A 72 10.77 -17.81 -9.08
C ILE A 72 11.41 -17.35 -10.39
N PRO A 73 10.89 -17.75 -11.55
CA PRO A 73 11.41 -17.31 -12.84
C PRO A 73 11.41 -15.78 -13.02
N ALA A 74 12.15 -15.30 -14.02
CA ALA A 74 12.07 -13.91 -14.44
C ALA A 74 10.63 -13.51 -14.79
N TYR A 75 10.21 -12.30 -14.40
CA TYR A 75 8.89 -11.73 -14.66
C TYR A 75 7.70 -12.55 -14.13
N ALA A 76 7.91 -13.33 -13.06
CA ALA A 76 6.90 -14.24 -12.53
C ALA A 76 6.58 -13.98 -11.05
N ASP A 77 5.46 -14.54 -10.61
CA ASP A 77 5.04 -14.59 -9.22
C ASP A 77 4.93 -16.04 -8.75
N ILE A 78 4.94 -16.25 -7.44
CA ILE A 78 4.65 -17.53 -6.80
C ILE A 78 3.73 -17.32 -5.59
N VAL A 79 2.88 -18.30 -5.34
CA VAL A 79 2.00 -18.37 -4.18
C VAL A 79 2.41 -19.54 -3.32
N SER A 80 2.49 -19.34 -2.00
CA SER A 80 2.81 -20.41 -1.05
C SER A 80 1.66 -21.39 -0.88
N ASP A 81 1.93 -22.48 -0.17
CA ASP A 81 0.88 -23.30 0.44
C ASP A 81 0.10 -22.48 1.49
N ILE A 82 -1.10 -22.94 1.83
CA ILE A 82 -1.84 -22.41 2.97
C ILE A 82 -1.25 -23.01 4.25
N ILE A 83 -0.87 -22.17 5.21
CA ILE A 83 -0.31 -22.59 6.49
C ILE A 83 -1.22 -22.21 7.66
N PRO A 84 -1.30 -23.03 8.72
CA PRO A 84 -1.98 -22.65 9.95
C PRO A 84 -1.17 -21.58 10.68
N PHE A 85 -1.79 -20.42 10.93
CA PHE A 85 -1.16 -19.32 11.67
C PHE A 85 -2.23 -18.37 12.22
N SER A 86 -2.30 -18.25 13.55
CA SER A 86 -3.32 -17.44 14.22
C SER A 86 -2.94 -15.96 14.28
N LEU A 87 -3.72 -15.10 13.62
CA LEU A 87 -3.62 -13.64 13.65
C LEU A 87 -4.80 -13.02 14.40
N SER A 88 -4.48 -12.04 15.25
CA SER A 88 -5.46 -11.05 15.66
C SER A 88 -5.52 -9.93 14.62
N ALA A 89 -6.63 -9.20 14.59
CA ALA A 89 -6.72 -8.00 13.78
C ALA A 89 -5.61 -7.01 14.18
N LEU A 90 -4.99 -6.36 13.19
CA LEU A 90 -3.96 -5.33 13.40
C LEU A 90 -2.61 -5.85 13.92
N ASP A 91 -2.40 -7.18 13.97
CA ASP A 91 -1.12 -7.78 14.32
C ASP A 91 -0.03 -7.34 13.31
N GLU A 92 1.19 -7.14 13.82
CA GLU A 92 2.40 -7.03 12.99
C GLU A 92 3.05 -8.41 12.88
N VAL A 93 3.34 -8.82 11.63
CA VAL A 93 4.06 -10.06 11.32
C VAL A 93 5.44 -9.77 10.76
N ALA A 94 6.40 -10.61 11.12
CA ALA A 94 7.74 -10.63 10.57
C ALA A 94 7.85 -11.77 9.56
N ILE A 95 8.04 -11.42 8.29
CA ILE A 95 8.33 -12.39 7.23
C ILE A 95 9.84 -12.39 7.02
N THR A 96 10.49 -13.52 7.28
CA THR A 96 11.94 -13.68 7.15
C THR A 96 12.27 -14.58 5.99
N ILE A 97 13.05 -14.07 5.03
CA ILE A 97 13.41 -14.77 3.80
C ILE A 97 14.93 -14.94 3.78
N GLN A 98 15.39 -16.18 3.70
CA GLN A 98 16.76 -16.48 3.29
C GLN A 98 16.83 -16.50 1.76
N TYR A 99 17.61 -15.60 1.18
CA TYR A 99 17.78 -15.56 -0.27
C TYR A 99 18.92 -16.47 -0.74
N GLY A 100 18.71 -17.10 -1.89
CA GLY A 100 19.75 -17.74 -2.68
C GLY A 100 20.22 -16.78 -3.77
N LYS A 101 20.12 -17.19 -5.03
CA LYS A 101 20.28 -16.29 -6.18
C LYS A 101 19.25 -15.15 -6.13
N ILE A 102 19.67 -13.92 -6.43
CA ILE A 102 18.76 -12.77 -6.62
C ILE A 102 18.98 -12.13 -8.00
N PRO A 103 17.96 -11.50 -8.61
CA PRO A 103 18.12 -10.72 -9.84
C PRO A 103 18.81 -9.37 -9.54
N PHE A 104 19.42 -8.77 -10.57
CA PHE A 104 19.95 -7.41 -10.47
C PHE A 104 18.84 -6.37 -10.24
N ASP A 105 17.78 -6.43 -11.06
CA ASP A 105 16.57 -5.62 -10.87
C ASP A 105 15.66 -6.33 -9.88
N PHE A 106 15.55 -5.81 -8.66
CA PHE A 106 14.80 -6.46 -7.59
C PHE A 106 13.40 -5.86 -7.44
N THR A 107 12.37 -6.71 -7.49
CA THR A 107 10.99 -6.32 -7.19
C THR A 107 10.87 -5.94 -5.72
N GLY A 108 10.40 -4.73 -5.44
CA GLY A 108 10.25 -4.24 -4.08
C GLY A 108 9.59 -2.88 -3.98
N HIS A 109 9.37 -2.45 -2.74
CA HIS A 109 8.83 -1.15 -2.37
C HIS A 109 9.89 -0.36 -1.60
N THR A 110 10.40 0.71 -2.21
CA THR A 110 11.52 1.53 -1.66
C THR A 110 11.09 2.48 -0.54
N SER A 111 9.81 2.47 -0.18
CA SER A 111 9.20 3.46 0.69
C SER A 111 8.28 2.82 1.73
N SER A 112 8.64 1.64 2.25
CA SER A 112 7.80 0.86 3.15
C SER A 112 7.34 1.59 4.43
N ARG A 113 8.10 2.60 4.87
CA ARG A 113 7.94 3.27 6.19
C ARG A 113 8.01 2.29 7.36
N THR A 114 8.59 1.12 7.15
CA THR A 114 8.82 0.10 8.17
C THR A 114 10.21 -0.47 7.94
N TYR A 115 11.01 -0.56 9.00
CA TYR A 115 12.35 -1.11 8.85
C TYR A 115 12.30 -2.60 8.53
N SER A 116 13.11 -2.97 7.53
CA SER A 116 13.54 -4.34 7.29
C SER A 116 14.96 -4.51 7.83
N PHE A 117 15.30 -5.72 8.25
CA PHE A 117 16.55 -6.05 8.94
C PHE A 117 17.27 -7.16 8.18
N VAL A 118 18.60 -7.07 8.06
CA VAL A 118 19.40 -8.09 7.39
C VAL A 118 20.38 -8.73 8.35
N GLU A 119 20.50 -10.06 8.24
CA GLU A 119 21.53 -10.83 8.92
C GLU A 119 22.26 -11.80 7.99
N LEU A 120 23.51 -12.08 8.34
CA LEU A 120 24.39 -12.93 7.55
C LEU A 120 24.00 -14.39 7.63
N GLY A 121 23.95 -15.06 6.49
CA GLY A 121 23.62 -16.47 6.38
C GLY A 121 22.16 -16.80 6.74
N ASN A 122 21.87 -18.10 6.84
CA ASN A 122 20.53 -18.58 7.18
C ASN A 122 20.21 -18.37 8.66
N THR A 123 19.39 -17.37 8.94
CA THR A 123 18.99 -16.96 10.30
C THR A 123 17.47 -16.80 10.41
N VAL A 124 16.69 -17.45 9.54
CA VAL A 124 15.22 -17.27 9.44
C VAL A 124 14.47 -17.34 10.77
N SER A 125 14.81 -18.32 11.62
CA SER A 125 14.21 -18.53 12.96
C SER A 125 14.90 -17.78 14.11
N LYS A 126 15.87 -16.90 13.83
CA LYS A 126 16.57 -16.17 14.91
C LYS A 126 15.59 -15.24 15.61
N GLU A 127 15.55 -15.26 16.94
CA GLU A 127 14.62 -14.45 17.73
C GLU A 127 14.72 -12.95 17.41
N THR A 128 15.93 -12.40 17.36
CA THR A 128 16.14 -10.97 17.13
C THR A 128 17.22 -10.74 16.08
N PHE A 129 16.86 -10.00 15.03
CA PHE A 129 17.82 -9.45 14.08
C PHE A 129 18.44 -8.17 14.62
N SER A 130 19.75 -8.02 14.42
CA SER A 130 20.46 -6.79 14.78
C SER A 130 19.91 -5.56 14.05
N SER A 131 19.83 -4.42 14.74
CA SER A 131 19.49 -3.13 14.12
C SER A 131 20.67 -2.49 13.38
N ALA A 132 21.84 -3.14 13.34
CA ALA A 132 23.03 -2.62 12.67
C ALA A 132 22.84 -2.49 11.15
N HIS A 133 22.04 -3.37 10.56
CA HIS A 133 21.81 -3.44 9.11
C HIS A 133 20.31 -3.38 8.83
N LYS A 134 19.74 -2.17 8.92
CA LYS A 134 18.31 -1.94 8.67
C LYS A 134 18.06 -0.81 7.69
N PHE A 135 16.98 -0.91 6.92
CA PHE A 135 16.57 0.07 5.91
C PHE A 135 15.05 0.06 5.69
N LEU A 136 14.49 1.08 5.03
CA LEU A 136 13.04 1.28 4.90
C LEU A 136 12.48 0.77 3.56
N HIS A 137 12.82 -0.45 3.16
CA HIS A 137 12.31 -1.04 1.93
C HIS A 137 11.72 -2.43 2.21
N TRP A 138 10.69 -2.79 1.45
CA TRP A 138 10.27 -4.18 1.31
C TRP A 138 10.73 -4.75 -0.03
N PHE A 139 11.00 -6.05 -0.08
CA PHE A 139 11.39 -6.79 -1.27
C PHE A 139 10.58 -8.08 -1.36
N THR A 140 10.24 -8.46 -2.59
CA THR A 140 9.64 -9.76 -2.94
C THR A 140 8.23 -10.03 -2.40
N ILE A 141 7.88 -9.61 -1.19
CA ILE A 141 6.55 -9.81 -0.60
C ILE A 141 5.53 -9.01 -1.44
N ALA A 142 4.50 -9.69 -1.93
CA ALA A 142 3.48 -9.11 -2.79
C ALA A 142 2.10 -9.04 -2.10
N ALA A 143 1.73 -10.05 -1.34
CA ALA A 143 0.46 -10.09 -0.61
C ALA A 143 0.47 -11.13 0.52
N ILE A 144 -0.44 -10.93 1.48
CA ILE A 144 -0.81 -11.91 2.50
C ILE A 144 -2.31 -12.12 2.37
N ASP A 145 -2.73 -13.33 2.01
CA ASP A 145 -4.11 -13.73 2.08
C ASP A 145 -4.40 -14.26 3.48
N VAL A 146 -5.42 -13.70 4.12
CA VAL A 146 -6.06 -14.32 5.27
C VAL A 146 -7.20 -15.21 4.75
N VAL A 147 -7.02 -16.52 4.83
CA VAL A 147 -7.92 -17.48 4.18
C VAL A 147 -9.21 -17.59 4.97
N ASP A 148 -10.28 -17.02 4.42
CA ASP A 148 -11.64 -17.15 4.92
C ASP A 148 -12.47 -18.08 4.03
N ASN A 149 -12.66 -19.33 4.49
CA ASN A 149 -13.48 -20.32 3.79
C ASN A 149 -14.98 -20.00 3.84
N GLU A 150 -15.42 -19.11 4.74
CA GLU A 150 -16.82 -18.73 4.90
C GLU A 150 -17.22 -17.55 3.99
N LYS A 151 -16.26 -16.92 3.31
CA LYS A 151 -16.46 -15.78 2.39
C LYS A 151 -17.21 -14.62 3.04
N LYS A 152 -16.90 -14.33 4.30
CA LYS A 152 -17.49 -13.25 5.09
C LYS A 152 -16.68 -11.96 5.01
N THR A 153 -15.43 -12.03 4.53
CA THR A 153 -14.56 -10.87 4.40
C THR A 153 -14.59 -10.26 3.00
N GLU A 154 -14.60 -8.93 2.98
CA GLU A 154 -14.41 -8.12 1.77
C GLU A 154 -13.22 -7.18 1.99
N ALA A 155 -12.67 -6.61 0.92
CA ALA A 155 -11.53 -5.71 0.98
C ALA A 155 -11.85 -4.32 0.44
N ILE A 156 -11.31 -3.31 1.13
CA ILE A 156 -11.23 -1.92 0.70
C ILE A 156 -9.81 -1.67 0.19
N LEU A 157 -9.72 -1.28 -1.07
CA LEU A 157 -8.47 -0.97 -1.74
C LEU A 157 -8.19 0.53 -1.69
N CYS A 158 -7.15 0.93 -0.97
CA CYS A 158 -6.68 2.31 -0.90
C CYS A 158 -5.72 2.55 -2.07
N TYR A 159 -6.16 3.28 -3.09
CA TYR A 159 -5.46 3.43 -4.36
C TYR A 159 -4.97 4.86 -4.56
N GLY A 160 -3.66 5.03 -4.67
CA GLY A 160 -3.10 6.38 -4.78
C GLY A 160 -1.60 6.42 -4.98
N ASP A 161 -1.08 7.61 -4.70
CA ASP A 161 0.33 7.94 -4.80
C ASP A 161 1.02 8.01 -3.42
N SER A 162 2.05 8.85 -3.28
CA SER A 162 2.85 9.01 -2.05
C SER A 162 2.02 9.44 -0.84
N ILE A 163 0.89 10.12 -1.04
CA ILE A 163 0.01 10.51 0.06
C ILE A 163 -0.69 9.28 0.65
N THR A 164 -1.17 8.37 -0.19
CA THR A 164 -1.81 7.14 0.27
C THR A 164 -0.80 6.09 0.72
N ASP A 165 0.37 6.05 0.08
CA ASP A 165 1.54 5.27 0.51
C ASP A 165 2.03 5.69 1.92
N GLY A 166 1.75 6.94 2.32
CA GLY A 166 1.99 7.45 3.66
C GLY A 166 3.33 8.16 3.84
N ARG A 167 3.84 8.86 2.81
CA ARG A 167 4.97 9.79 2.97
C ARG A 167 4.63 10.86 4.03
N GLY A 168 5.52 11.13 4.99
CA GLY A 168 5.24 12.04 6.12
C GLY A 168 4.69 11.35 7.37
N SER A 169 4.34 10.05 7.28
CA SER A 169 4.05 9.21 8.45
C SER A 169 5.32 8.93 9.27
N THR A 170 5.14 8.43 10.49
CA THR A 170 6.27 8.05 11.35
C THR A 170 6.67 6.61 11.05
N ASN A 171 7.95 6.38 10.77
CA ASN A 171 8.45 5.03 10.51
C ASN A 171 8.08 4.07 11.65
N ASP A 172 7.72 2.85 11.26
CA ASP A 172 7.24 1.74 12.10
C ASP A 172 5.94 2.00 12.86
N LYS A 173 5.40 3.23 12.87
CA LYS A 173 4.20 3.54 13.67
C LYS A 173 2.89 3.10 13.04
N GLN A 174 2.90 2.71 11.77
CA GLN A 174 1.70 2.30 11.03
C GLN A 174 0.58 3.34 11.21
N ASN A 175 0.91 4.63 10.99
CA ASN A 175 0.03 5.77 11.24
C ASN A 175 -0.29 6.56 9.96
N ARG A 176 -0.43 5.83 8.85
CA ARG A 176 -0.92 6.35 7.57
C ARG A 176 -2.45 6.36 7.59
N TRP A 177 -3.11 7.11 6.71
CA TRP A 177 -4.58 7.16 6.72
C TRP A 177 -5.25 5.80 6.51
N PRO A 178 -4.72 4.85 5.69
CA PRO A 178 -5.28 3.51 5.59
C PRO A 178 -5.15 2.70 6.88
N ASP A 179 -4.06 2.89 7.63
CA ASP A 179 -3.87 2.22 8.93
C ASP A 179 -4.90 2.72 9.97
N VAL A 180 -5.16 4.03 10.00
CA VAL A 180 -6.18 4.65 10.86
C VAL A 180 -7.58 4.17 10.48
N LEU A 181 -7.88 4.06 9.18
CA LEU A 181 -9.13 3.46 8.71
C LEU A 181 -9.25 2.00 9.16
N SER A 182 -8.19 1.20 9.03
CA SER A 182 -8.16 -0.20 9.47
C SER A 182 -8.50 -0.33 10.97
N GLU A 183 -7.93 0.53 11.82
CA GLU A 183 -8.24 0.56 13.25
C GLU A 183 -9.71 0.87 13.53
N ARG A 184 -10.26 1.88 12.84
CA ARG A 184 -11.67 2.25 12.97
C ARG A 184 -12.61 1.15 12.51
N LEU A 185 -12.32 0.50 11.39
CA LEU A 185 -13.14 -0.61 10.87
C LEU A 185 -13.20 -1.77 11.86
N GLN A 186 -12.06 -2.14 12.47
CA GLN A 186 -11.99 -3.23 13.44
C GLN A 186 -12.68 -2.88 14.77
N SER A 187 -12.75 -1.60 15.13
CA SER A 187 -13.46 -1.14 16.34
C SER A 187 -15.00 -1.20 16.23
N HIS A 188 -15.56 -1.42 15.03
CA HIS A 188 -17.01 -1.46 14.80
C HIS A 188 -17.48 -2.84 14.30
N PRO A 189 -18.44 -3.50 14.99
CA PRO A 189 -18.90 -4.83 14.59
C PRO A 189 -19.47 -4.94 13.16
N ALA A 190 -20.08 -3.86 12.66
CA ALA A 190 -20.64 -3.82 11.31
C ALA A 190 -19.55 -3.89 10.23
N THR A 191 -18.36 -3.35 10.48
CA THR A 191 -17.30 -3.18 9.47
C THR A 191 -16.06 -4.02 9.72
N ARG A 192 -15.93 -4.71 10.87
CA ARG A 192 -14.72 -5.52 11.20
C ARG A 192 -14.43 -6.67 10.23
N HIS A 193 -15.36 -6.99 9.34
CA HIS A 193 -15.19 -7.98 8.27
C HIS A 193 -14.44 -7.41 7.04
N LEU A 194 -14.14 -6.09 7.05
CA LEU A 194 -13.48 -5.40 5.96
C LEU A 194 -11.97 -5.35 6.18
N ALA A 195 -11.23 -5.88 5.22
CA ALA A 195 -9.78 -5.76 5.14
C ALA A 195 -9.37 -4.46 4.43
N ILE A 196 -8.18 -3.95 4.76
CA ILE A 196 -7.56 -2.83 4.07
C ILE A 196 -6.38 -3.34 3.24
N LEU A 197 -6.38 -2.99 1.95
CA LEU A 197 -5.26 -3.16 1.03
C LEU A 197 -4.71 -1.79 0.66
N ASN A 198 -3.55 -1.41 1.20
CA ASN A 198 -2.87 -0.20 0.75
C ASN A 198 -2.08 -0.51 -0.53
N GLN A 199 -2.69 -0.20 -1.68
CA GLN A 199 -2.13 -0.40 -3.00
C GLN A 199 -1.65 0.92 -3.58
N ALA A 200 -1.01 1.77 -2.79
CA ALA A 200 -0.45 3.04 -3.25
C ALA A 200 1.06 2.96 -3.48
N ILE A 201 1.56 3.74 -4.43
CA ILE A 201 2.98 3.79 -4.78
C ILE A 201 3.43 5.24 -4.88
N GLY A 202 4.46 5.60 -4.11
CA GLY A 202 5.03 6.95 -4.11
C GLY A 202 5.46 7.42 -5.51
N GLY A 203 5.14 8.68 -5.84
CA GLY A 203 5.46 9.28 -7.15
C GLY A 203 4.64 8.75 -8.34
N SER A 204 3.71 7.81 -8.11
CA SER A 204 2.83 7.30 -9.15
C SER A 204 1.89 8.40 -9.66
N SER A 205 1.72 8.47 -10.98
CA SER A 205 0.62 9.18 -11.64
C SER A 205 -0.50 8.18 -11.97
N LEU A 206 -1.74 8.61 -12.09
CA LEU A 206 -2.82 7.72 -12.53
C LEU A 206 -2.62 7.27 -13.98
N TYR A 207 -2.22 8.20 -14.85
CA TYR A 207 -2.19 7.98 -16.30
C TYR A 207 -0.85 8.40 -16.94
N GLY A 208 -0.37 7.57 -17.86
CA GLY A 208 0.84 7.85 -18.64
C GLY A 208 1.69 6.62 -18.93
N GLN A 209 2.96 6.87 -19.25
CA GLN A 209 3.92 5.82 -19.54
C GLN A 209 4.22 5.02 -18.28
N ASN A 210 3.75 3.78 -18.26
CA ASN A 210 4.02 2.82 -17.19
C ASN A 210 5.45 2.29 -17.31
N ASN A 211 6.21 2.30 -16.22
CA ASN A 211 7.50 1.65 -16.13
C ASN A 211 7.75 1.10 -14.71
N PRO A 212 8.68 0.17 -14.51
CA PRO A 212 8.91 -0.45 -13.20
C PRO A 212 9.33 0.52 -12.07
N VAL A 213 9.92 1.66 -12.41
CA VAL A 213 10.37 2.66 -11.42
C VAL A 213 9.24 3.61 -11.06
N TRP A 214 8.44 4.02 -12.05
CA TRP A 214 7.30 4.92 -11.90
C TRP A 214 6.05 4.32 -12.53
N PRO A 215 5.47 3.27 -11.92
CA PRO A 215 4.28 2.64 -12.47
C PRO A 215 3.09 3.59 -12.35
N THR A 216 2.22 3.58 -13.35
CA THR A 216 0.98 4.37 -13.34
C THR A 216 -0.17 3.57 -12.78
N GLY A 217 -1.14 4.22 -12.13
CA GLY A 217 -2.34 3.55 -11.61
C GLY A 217 -3.03 2.68 -12.67
N LEU A 218 -3.33 3.22 -13.85
CA LEU A 218 -3.93 2.43 -14.92
C LEU A 218 -3.00 1.35 -15.49
N GLY A 219 -1.68 1.57 -15.44
CA GLY A 219 -0.67 0.61 -15.90
C GLY A 219 -0.50 -0.60 -14.97
N ARG A 220 -0.73 -0.42 -13.66
CA ARG A 220 -0.63 -1.47 -12.64
C ARG A 220 -2.00 -2.06 -12.24
N TYR A 221 -3.09 -1.59 -12.85
CA TYR A 221 -4.46 -2.02 -12.54
C TYR A 221 -4.64 -3.54 -12.53
N GLN A 222 -4.08 -4.24 -13.52
CA GLN A 222 -4.22 -5.69 -13.62
C GLN A 222 -3.63 -6.38 -12.37
N LYS A 223 -2.42 -5.99 -11.97
CA LYS A 223 -1.71 -6.59 -10.83
C LYS A 223 -2.31 -6.15 -9.50
N ASP A 224 -2.51 -4.86 -9.33
CA ASP A 224 -2.77 -4.27 -8.02
C ASP A 224 -4.26 -4.18 -7.70
N VAL A 225 -5.14 -4.41 -8.69
CA VAL A 225 -6.61 -4.39 -8.51
C VAL A 225 -7.25 -5.68 -8.99
N ALA A 226 -7.06 -6.04 -10.25
CA ALA A 226 -7.83 -7.14 -10.86
C ALA A 226 -7.44 -8.54 -10.34
N GLU A 227 -6.21 -8.71 -9.89
CA GLU A 227 -5.70 -9.95 -9.28
C GLU A 227 -5.94 -10.04 -7.77
N GLN A 228 -6.42 -8.97 -7.14
CA GLN A 228 -6.72 -8.96 -5.72
C GLN A 228 -8.05 -9.68 -5.45
N VAL A 229 -8.12 -10.40 -4.33
CA VAL A 229 -9.30 -11.19 -3.96
C VAL A 229 -10.27 -10.39 -3.09
N ASN A 230 -11.56 -10.63 -3.28
CA ASN A 230 -12.67 -10.07 -2.49
C ASN A 230 -12.69 -8.54 -2.38
N VAL A 231 -12.09 -7.81 -3.31
CA VAL A 231 -12.18 -6.34 -3.35
C VAL A 231 -13.61 -5.93 -3.65
N LYS A 232 -14.22 -5.20 -2.72
CA LYS A 232 -15.59 -4.66 -2.85
C LYS A 232 -15.58 -3.15 -3.04
N TYR A 233 -14.65 -2.47 -2.39
CA TYR A 233 -14.57 -1.01 -2.36
C TYR A 233 -13.18 -0.55 -2.79
N MET A 234 -13.10 0.62 -3.42
CA MET A 234 -11.84 1.31 -3.69
C MET A 234 -11.95 2.78 -3.31
N ILE A 235 -10.96 3.29 -2.59
CA ILE A 235 -10.81 4.72 -2.29
C ILE A 235 -9.66 5.26 -3.15
N VAL A 236 -9.95 6.25 -4.00
CA VAL A 236 -9.01 6.81 -4.96
C VAL A 236 -8.56 8.21 -4.54
N LEU A 237 -7.26 8.36 -4.31
CA LEU A 237 -6.61 9.66 -4.17
C LEU A 237 -5.39 9.72 -5.10
N TYR A 238 -5.58 10.37 -6.25
CA TYR A 238 -4.60 10.55 -7.31
C TYR A 238 -4.72 11.95 -7.89
N GLY A 239 -3.69 12.40 -8.61
CA GLY A 239 -3.76 13.56 -9.48
C GLY A 239 -2.67 14.61 -9.24
N VAL A 240 -2.08 14.65 -8.03
CA VAL A 240 -1.04 15.66 -7.74
C VAL A 240 0.22 15.40 -8.58
N ASN A 241 0.68 14.15 -8.71
CA ASN A 241 1.81 13.81 -9.57
C ASN A 241 1.47 13.95 -11.06
N ASP A 242 0.23 13.63 -11.45
CA ASP A 242 -0.25 13.81 -12.82
C ASP A 242 -0.10 15.27 -13.25
N ILE A 243 -0.43 16.21 -12.38
CA ILE A 243 -0.37 17.66 -12.63
C ILE A 243 1.06 18.20 -12.49
N LEU A 244 1.73 17.92 -11.37
CA LEU A 244 3.02 18.53 -11.05
C LEU A 244 4.16 18.03 -11.93
N TYR A 245 4.21 16.71 -12.17
CA TYR A 245 5.38 16.04 -12.76
C TYR A 245 5.11 15.43 -14.13
N SER A 246 3.91 14.88 -14.34
CA SER A 246 3.50 14.34 -15.65
C SER A 246 2.85 15.37 -16.57
N GLN A 247 2.64 16.60 -16.08
CA GLN A 247 2.10 17.75 -16.82
C GLN A 247 0.78 17.43 -17.55
N ARG A 248 -0.10 16.66 -16.90
CA ARG A 248 -1.40 16.28 -17.46
C ARG A 248 -2.38 17.44 -17.37
N ALA A 249 -3.02 17.74 -18.49
CA ALA A 249 -4.15 18.66 -18.52
C ALA A 249 -5.39 18.02 -17.89
N ALA A 250 -6.33 18.86 -17.41
CA ALA A 250 -7.53 18.39 -16.71
C ALA A 250 -8.34 17.35 -17.51
N PRO A 251 -8.60 17.51 -18.82
CA PRO A 251 -9.38 16.53 -19.58
C PRO A 251 -8.73 15.13 -19.59
N VAL A 252 -7.41 15.06 -19.71
CA VAL A 252 -6.66 13.79 -19.75
C VAL A 252 -6.73 13.08 -18.40
N LEU A 253 -6.60 13.82 -17.30
CA LEU A 253 -6.70 13.23 -15.96
C LEU A 253 -8.14 12.76 -15.67
N ILE A 254 -9.15 13.53 -16.09
CA ILE A 254 -10.57 13.14 -15.97
C ILE A 254 -10.84 11.86 -16.76
N GLU A 255 -10.38 11.75 -18.01
CA GLU A 255 -10.51 10.53 -18.82
C GLU A 255 -9.85 9.32 -18.13
N GLY A 256 -8.68 9.51 -17.52
CA GLY A 256 -8.01 8.46 -16.74
C GLY A 256 -8.82 8.01 -15.52
N LEU A 257 -9.42 8.94 -14.78
CA LEU A 257 -10.29 8.65 -13.64
C LEU A 257 -11.57 7.91 -14.09
N GLN A 258 -12.19 8.35 -15.19
CA GLN A 258 -13.35 7.70 -15.78
C GLN A 258 -13.06 6.26 -16.22
N GLU A 259 -11.90 6.02 -16.85
CA GLU A 259 -11.47 4.68 -17.24
C GLU A 259 -11.25 3.78 -16.01
N LEU A 260 -10.64 4.29 -14.94
CA LEU A 260 -10.48 3.55 -13.69
C LEU A 260 -11.84 3.15 -13.09
N ILE A 261 -12.75 4.12 -12.96
CA ILE A 261 -14.10 3.90 -12.44
C ILE A 261 -14.85 2.87 -13.28
N LYS A 262 -14.76 2.97 -14.61
CA LYS A 262 -15.39 2.02 -15.53
C LYS A 262 -14.88 0.59 -15.31
N ARG A 263 -13.56 0.39 -15.25
CA ARG A 263 -12.95 -0.94 -15.02
C ARG A 263 -13.35 -1.53 -13.66
N ASN A 264 -13.49 -0.68 -12.64
CA ASN A 264 -13.96 -1.09 -11.32
C ASN A 264 -15.42 -1.54 -11.35
N ARG A 265 -16.29 -0.78 -12.01
CA ARG A 265 -17.72 -1.14 -12.18
C ARG A 265 -17.90 -2.45 -12.93
N GLU A 266 -17.11 -2.69 -13.97
CA GLU A 266 -17.09 -3.98 -14.69
C GLU A 266 -16.75 -5.18 -13.78
N ARG A 267 -16.10 -4.92 -12.64
CA ARG A 267 -15.78 -5.91 -11.59
C ARG A 267 -16.69 -5.84 -10.36
N GLY A 268 -17.69 -4.95 -10.35
CA GLY A 268 -18.57 -4.74 -9.20
C GLY A 268 -17.92 -4.04 -7.99
N ILE A 269 -16.78 -3.38 -8.21
CA ILE A 269 -16.06 -2.58 -7.21
C ILE A 269 -16.71 -1.19 -7.12
N ILE A 270 -17.16 -0.83 -5.92
CA ILE A 270 -17.71 0.50 -5.62
C ILE A 270 -16.53 1.45 -5.40
N THR A 271 -16.48 2.56 -6.15
CA THR A 271 -15.31 3.45 -6.19
C THR A 271 -15.63 4.82 -5.58
N TYR A 272 -14.88 5.17 -4.54
CA TYR A 272 -14.93 6.45 -3.85
C TYR A 272 -13.79 7.34 -4.28
N GLY A 273 -14.08 8.61 -4.56
CA GLY A 273 -13.09 9.60 -4.98
C GLY A 273 -12.79 10.60 -3.88
N SER A 274 -11.53 11.02 -3.79
CA SER A 274 -11.16 12.23 -3.05
C SER A 274 -10.77 13.33 -4.02
N PRO A 275 -11.19 14.59 -3.79
CA PRO A 275 -10.57 15.73 -4.46
C PRO A 275 -9.05 15.73 -4.21
N ILE A 276 -8.29 16.24 -5.18
CA ILE A 276 -6.85 16.42 -5.08
C ILE A 276 -6.56 17.41 -3.95
N LEU A 277 -5.65 17.03 -3.05
CA LEU A 277 -5.28 17.82 -1.89
C LEU A 277 -4.66 19.18 -2.29
N PRO A 278 -4.69 20.17 -1.39
CA PRO A 278 -4.01 21.44 -1.62
C PRO A 278 -2.47 21.27 -1.75
N PHE A 279 -1.84 22.00 -2.67
CA PHE A 279 -0.38 21.94 -2.90
C PHE A 279 0.26 23.31 -3.22
N LYS A 280 -0.35 24.43 -2.80
CA LYS A 280 0.13 25.79 -3.14
C LYS A 280 1.53 26.12 -2.66
N THR A 281 1.98 25.48 -1.58
CA THR A 281 3.32 25.71 -1.01
C THR A 281 4.39 24.79 -1.58
N ASN A 282 4.06 23.92 -2.54
CA ASN A 282 5.05 23.11 -3.23
C ASN A 282 5.84 23.95 -4.25
N ASP A 283 7.13 23.68 -4.39
CA ASP A 283 8.04 24.46 -5.24
C ASP A 283 7.66 24.42 -6.74
N ASP A 284 7.02 23.34 -7.20
CA ASP A 284 6.57 23.19 -8.59
C ASP A 284 5.16 23.77 -8.85
N TRP A 285 4.56 24.45 -7.86
CA TRP A 285 3.25 25.05 -7.99
C TRP A 285 3.23 26.23 -8.99
N THR A 286 2.14 26.31 -9.77
CA THR A 286 1.81 27.49 -10.57
C THR A 286 0.31 27.72 -10.56
N GLU A 287 -0.10 28.95 -10.88
CA GLU A 287 -1.52 29.31 -11.07
C GLU A 287 -2.20 28.41 -12.13
N GLU A 288 -1.47 28.03 -13.18
CA GLU A 288 -1.97 27.14 -14.23
C GLU A 288 -2.22 25.71 -13.71
N LYS A 289 -1.26 25.15 -12.96
CA LYS A 289 -1.42 23.83 -12.34
C LYS A 289 -2.56 23.83 -11.31
N ASN A 290 -2.75 24.93 -10.58
CA ASN A 290 -3.89 25.08 -9.68
C ASN A 290 -5.23 25.09 -10.43
N LYS A 291 -5.33 25.79 -11.57
CA LYS A 291 -6.53 25.77 -12.41
C LYS A 291 -6.86 24.36 -12.90
N ILE A 292 -5.85 23.57 -13.25
CA ILE A 292 -6.03 22.16 -13.61
C ILE A 292 -6.59 21.38 -12.40
N LYS A 293 -5.97 21.50 -11.23
CA LYS A 293 -6.43 20.87 -9.99
C LYS A 293 -7.89 21.22 -9.68
N GLU A 294 -8.25 22.50 -9.72
CA GLU A 294 -9.61 22.96 -9.45
C GLU A 294 -10.59 22.40 -10.48
N THR A 295 -10.23 22.38 -11.76
CA THR A 295 -11.09 21.79 -12.81
C THR A 295 -11.38 20.31 -12.54
N VAL A 296 -10.35 19.55 -12.16
CA VAL A 296 -10.49 18.12 -11.83
C VAL A 296 -11.28 17.94 -10.53
N ASN A 297 -11.01 18.71 -9.49
CA ASN A 297 -11.75 18.64 -8.23
C ASN A 297 -13.24 18.97 -8.42
N GLN A 298 -13.56 19.98 -9.23
CA GLN A 298 -14.95 20.29 -9.57
C GLN A 298 -15.61 19.14 -10.35
N TRP A 299 -14.90 18.45 -11.23
CA TRP A 299 -15.43 17.26 -11.89
C TRP A 299 -15.68 16.13 -10.90
N ILE A 300 -14.71 15.83 -10.02
CA ILE A 300 -14.82 14.80 -8.95
C ILE A 300 -16.05 15.04 -8.09
N LEU A 301 -16.25 16.28 -7.64
CA LEU A 301 -17.32 16.64 -6.71
C LEU A 301 -18.72 16.67 -7.34
N ASN A 302 -18.81 17.05 -8.61
CA ASN A 302 -20.10 17.40 -9.22
C ASN A 302 -20.59 16.41 -10.28
N THR A 303 -19.79 15.43 -10.69
CA THR A 303 -20.19 14.46 -11.72
C THR A 303 -20.87 13.26 -11.07
N PRO A 304 -22.15 12.98 -11.38
CA PRO A 304 -22.85 11.83 -10.82
C PRO A 304 -22.29 10.48 -11.29
N ALA A 305 -22.49 9.45 -10.47
CA ALA A 305 -22.04 8.08 -10.77
C ALA A 305 -22.51 7.56 -12.14
N ASN A 306 -23.79 7.79 -12.49
CA ASN A 306 -24.38 7.39 -13.78
C ASN A 306 -23.84 8.16 -14.99
N GLU A 307 -23.09 9.24 -14.78
CA GLU A 307 -22.41 10.03 -15.83
C GLU A 307 -20.89 9.77 -15.86
N GLY A 308 -20.43 8.73 -15.15
CA GLY A 308 -19.02 8.34 -15.10
C GLY A 308 -18.24 8.94 -13.93
N GLY A 309 -18.90 9.61 -12.99
CA GLY A 309 -18.30 10.07 -11.73
C GLY A 309 -18.17 8.95 -10.69
N PHE A 310 -17.67 9.30 -9.51
CA PHE A 310 -17.50 8.37 -8.38
C PHE A 310 -18.84 7.98 -7.73
N ASP A 311 -18.86 6.84 -7.04
CA ASP A 311 -20.06 6.35 -6.36
C ASP A 311 -20.34 7.10 -5.04
N ALA A 312 -19.28 7.61 -4.39
CA ALA A 312 -19.34 8.56 -3.29
C ALA A 312 -18.03 9.36 -3.19
N ILE A 313 -18.03 10.44 -2.41
CA ILE A 313 -16.86 11.31 -2.19
C ILE A 313 -16.38 11.19 -0.75
N ILE A 314 -15.07 11.00 -0.58
CA ILE A 314 -14.37 11.12 0.70
C ILE A 314 -13.47 12.36 0.58
N ASP A 315 -13.92 13.49 1.12
CA ASP A 315 -13.28 14.79 0.91
C ASP A 315 -12.07 15.01 1.82
N PHE A 316 -10.96 14.33 1.53
CA PHE A 316 -9.71 14.55 2.26
C PHE A 316 -9.14 15.95 2.03
N ALA A 317 -9.42 16.59 0.90
CA ALA A 317 -8.87 17.91 0.57
C ALA A 317 -9.34 18.96 1.59
N SER A 318 -10.64 18.98 1.91
CA SER A 318 -11.18 19.88 2.93
C SER A 318 -10.69 19.56 4.35
N VAL A 319 -10.42 18.28 4.64
CA VAL A 319 -9.96 17.83 5.97
C VAL A 319 -8.57 18.38 6.30
N VAL A 320 -7.68 18.44 5.32
CA VAL A 320 -6.29 18.86 5.53
C VAL A 320 -6.02 20.31 5.16
N ALA A 321 -6.99 21.01 4.56
CA ALA A 321 -6.85 22.40 4.13
C ALA A 321 -6.70 23.37 5.32
N ASP A 322 -5.90 24.42 5.14
CA ASP A 322 -5.86 25.54 6.08
C ASP A 322 -7.20 26.31 6.02
N PRO A 323 -7.85 26.60 7.16
CA PRO A 323 -9.12 27.32 7.18
C PRO A 323 -9.02 28.76 6.66
N ASN A 324 -7.82 29.35 6.59
CA ASN A 324 -7.60 30.71 6.08
C ASN A 324 -7.15 30.73 4.62
N ASP A 325 -6.63 29.62 4.09
CA ASP A 325 -6.27 29.46 2.67
C ASP A 325 -6.44 28.00 2.26
N ALA A 326 -7.57 27.68 1.64
CA ALA A 326 -7.92 26.32 1.23
C ALA A 326 -6.97 25.71 0.17
N MET A 327 -6.04 26.50 -0.37
CA MET A 327 -5.02 26.01 -1.30
C MET A 327 -3.73 25.53 -0.59
N VAL A 328 -3.65 25.67 0.74
CA VAL A 328 -2.51 25.27 1.57
C VAL A 328 -2.93 24.16 2.54
N LEU A 329 -2.02 23.22 2.83
CA LEU A 329 -2.21 22.26 3.92
C LEU A 329 -2.11 23.00 5.26
N LYS A 330 -3.04 22.72 6.18
CA LYS A 330 -2.97 23.23 7.56
C LYS A 330 -1.61 22.87 8.16
N ALA A 331 -0.89 23.87 8.68
CA ALA A 331 0.51 23.70 9.08
C ALA A 331 0.75 22.55 10.07
N GLU A 332 -0.16 22.33 11.02
CA GLU A 332 -0.06 21.23 12.00
C GLU A 332 -0.27 19.84 11.40
N LEU A 333 -0.90 19.74 10.23
CA LEU A 333 -1.22 18.51 9.52
C LEU A 333 -0.24 18.21 8.38
N SER A 334 0.70 19.13 8.10
CA SER A 334 1.68 19.03 7.00
C SER A 334 3.04 18.56 7.49
N ASP A 335 3.79 17.84 6.65
CA ASP A 335 5.20 17.52 6.92
C ASP A 335 6.15 18.66 6.53
N GLY A 336 5.63 19.71 5.89
CA GLY A 336 6.35 20.91 5.50
C GLY A 336 6.87 20.93 4.06
N ASP A 337 6.67 19.86 3.27
CA ASP A 337 7.15 19.81 1.87
C ASP A 337 6.15 20.37 0.82
N GLY A 338 4.98 20.79 1.30
CA GLY A 338 3.93 21.38 0.50
C GLY A 338 3.05 20.39 -0.26
N LEU A 339 3.22 19.08 -0.05
CA LEU A 339 2.39 18.01 -0.63
C LEU A 339 1.84 17.05 0.41
N HIS A 340 2.67 16.65 1.38
CA HIS A 340 2.35 15.49 2.20
C HIS A 340 1.80 15.87 3.57
N PRO A 341 0.70 15.22 3.99
CA PRO A 341 0.30 15.21 5.38
C PRO A 341 1.37 14.57 6.27
N ASN A 342 1.53 15.06 7.49
CA ASN A 342 2.23 14.35 8.56
C ASN A 342 1.29 13.33 9.24
N TYR A 343 1.77 12.64 10.28
CA TYR A 343 0.96 11.66 11.00
C TYR A 343 -0.36 12.21 11.62
N LEU A 344 -0.42 13.49 12.00
CA LEU A 344 -1.65 14.13 12.47
C LEU A 344 -2.61 14.38 11.30
N GLY A 345 -2.10 14.80 10.15
CA GLY A 345 -2.88 14.92 8.93
C GLY A 345 -3.45 13.59 8.47
N TYR A 346 -2.68 12.51 8.53
CA TYR A 346 -3.16 11.16 8.24
C TYR A 346 -4.20 10.67 9.25
N ALA A 347 -4.04 10.99 10.53
CA ALA A 347 -5.08 10.73 11.53
C ALA A 347 -6.37 11.50 11.22
N ALA A 348 -6.28 12.78 10.84
CA ALA A 348 -7.45 13.57 10.45
C ALA A 348 -8.16 12.96 9.22
N MET A 349 -7.40 12.59 8.19
CA MET A 349 -7.93 11.92 6.99
C MET A 349 -8.62 10.60 7.35
N GLY A 350 -7.94 9.67 8.01
CA GLY A 350 -8.51 8.37 8.35
C GLY A 350 -9.74 8.45 9.27
N ASN A 351 -9.78 9.43 10.18
CA ASN A 351 -10.94 9.68 11.05
C ASN A 351 -12.13 10.34 10.33
N SER A 352 -11.89 11.05 9.23
CA SER A 352 -12.96 11.74 8.48
C SER A 352 -13.85 10.80 7.66
N ILE A 353 -13.41 9.56 7.42
CA ILE A 353 -14.12 8.61 6.56
C ILE A 353 -15.40 8.15 7.27
N ASP A 354 -16.54 8.32 6.61
CA ASP A 354 -17.80 7.78 7.10
C ASP A 354 -17.82 6.26 6.91
N LEU A 355 -18.03 5.51 7.99
CA LEU A 355 -18.05 4.05 7.94
C LEU A 355 -19.39 3.51 7.39
N GLU A 356 -20.45 4.32 7.34
CA GLU A 356 -21.73 3.94 6.73
C GLU A 356 -21.64 3.79 5.20
N LEU A 357 -20.52 4.21 4.60
CA LEU A 357 -20.20 3.96 3.20
C LEU A 357 -19.88 2.47 2.90
N PHE A 358 -19.71 1.61 3.91
CA PHE A 358 -19.25 0.23 3.71
C PHE A 358 -20.22 -0.85 4.18
#